data_AF-H6NDW2-F1
#
_entry.id   AF-H6NDW2-F1
#
_cell.length_a   1.000
_cell.length_b   1.000
_cell.length_c   1.000
_cell.angle_alpha   90.00
_cell.angle_beta   90.00
_cell.angle_gamma   90.00
#
_symmetry.space_group_name_H-M   'P 1'
#
loop_
_entity.id
_entity.type
_entity.pdbx_description
1 polymer ?
#
loop_
_entity_poly.entity_id
_entity_poly.type
_entity_poly.pdbx_seq_one_letter_code
_entity_poly.pdbx_strand_id
1 'polypeptide(L)' 'MSSFPYEERILELKEHEQEIIVIKGRAFIITPATLDDVERITSGMICID' A
#
# COMPACT_ATOMS: atom_id res chain seq x y z
N MET A 1 14.44 -14.84 -8.89
CA MET A 1 13.76 -13.63 -8.38
C MET A 1 13.00 -14.05 -7.14
N SER A 2 13.27 -13.43 -5.98
CA SER A 2 12.46 -13.65 -4.79
C SER A 2 11.12 -12.94 -5.00
N SER A 3 10.02 -13.69 -5.02
CA SER A 3 8.68 -13.10 -5.00
C SER A 3 8.53 -12.31 -3.71
N PHE A 4 7.97 -11.10 -3.80
CA PHE A 4 7.67 -10.30 -2.63
C PHE A 4 6.54 -11.01 -1.86
N PRO A 5 6.71 -11.38 -0.57
CA PRO A 5 5.84 -12.33 0.12
C PRO A 5 4.39 -11.86 0.34
N TYR A 6 4.08 -10.61 -0.01
CA TYR A 6 2.75 -10.02 0.12
C TYR A 6 2.16 -9.57 -1.23
N GLU A 7 2.85 -9.83 -2.34
CA GLU A 7 2.51 -9.32 -3.68
C GLU A 7 1.10 -9.70 -4.11
N GLU A 8 0.76 -11.00 -4.09
CA GLU A 8 -0.57 -11.48 -4.50
C GLU A 8 -1.69 -10.85 -3.66
N ARG A 9 -1.55 -10.87 -2.33
CA ARG A 9 -2.54 -10.27 -1.40
C ARG A 9 -2.74 -8.78 -1.62
N ILE A 10 -1.66 -8.03 -1.83
CA ILE A 10 -1.73 -6.58 -2.03
C ILE A 10 -2.37 -6.26 -3.39
N LEU A 11 -2.06 -7.03 -4.43
CA LEU A 11 -2.61 -6.83 -5.77
C LEU A 11 -4.10 -7.20 -5.88
N GLU A 12 -4.60 -8.06 -4.98
CA GLU A 12 -6.01 -8.46 -4.92
C GLU A 12 -6.90 -7.51 -4.11
N LEU A 13 -6.33 -6.52 -3.41
CA LEU A 13 -7.10 -5.56 -2.61
C LEU A 13 -8.04 -4.72 -3.47
N LYS A 14 -9.30 -4.63 -3.05
CA LYS A 14 -10.33 -3.79 -3.69
C LYS A 14 -10.47 -2.44 -2.99
N GLU A 15 -11.14 -1.52 -3.66
CA GLU A 15 -11.50 -0.22 -3.10
C GLU A 15 -12.20 -0.41 -1.73
N HIS A 16 -11.73 0.34 -0.72
CA HIS A 16 -12.13 0.24 0.69
C HIS A 16 -11.68 -1.00 1.47
N GLU A 17 -10.89 -1.90 0.87
CA GLU A 17 -10.22 -2.98 1.62
C GLU A 17 -8.87 -2.51 2.16
N GLN A 18 -8.41 -3.18 3.22
CA GLN A 18 -7.13 -2.90 3.87
C GLN A 18 -6.42 -4.20 4.22
N GLU A 19 -5.09 -4.16 4.19
CA GLU A 19 -4.22 -5.25 4.58
C GLU A 19 -3.24 -4.77 5.65
N ILE A 20 -2.99 -5.62 6.65
CA ILE A 20 -2.03 -5.31 7.72
C ILE A 20 -0.82 -6.21 7.57
N ILE A 21 0.33 -5.62 7.27
CA ILE A 21 1.59 -6.36 7.21
C ILE A 21 2.50 -5.99 8.38
N VAL A 22 3.20 -6.99 8.91
CA VAL A 22 4.14 -6.81 10.02
C VAL A 22 5.55 -7.00 9.51
N ILE A 23 6.34 -5.92 9.49
CA ILE A 23 7.74 -5.94 9.08
C ILE A 23 8.59 -5.51 10.27
N LYS A 24 9.51 -6.38 10.71
CA LYS A 24 10.46 -6.11 11.82
C LYS A 24 9.76 -5.62 13.10
N GLY A 25 8.61 -6.20 13.45
CA GLY A 25 7.84 -5.85 14.65
C GLY A 25 7.03 -4.56 14.55
N ARG A 26 6.96 -3.93 13.36
CA ARG A 26 6.09 -2.79 13.09
C ARG A 26 4.95 -3.20 12.19
N ALA A 27 3.74 -2.79 12.53
CA ALA A 27 2.55 -3.00 11.71
C ALA A 27 2.39 -1.82 10.72
N PHE A 28 2.06 -2.15 9.48
CA PHE A 28 1.76 -1.20 8.42
C PHE A 28 0.36 -1.51 7.89
N ILE A 29 -0.44 -0.48 7.68
CA ILE A 29 -1.74 -0.58 7.02
C ILE A 29 -1.50 -0.25 5.55
N ILE A 30 -1.92 -1.15 4.67
CA ILE A 30 -1.84 -0.99 3.23
C ILE A 30 -3.27 -0.90 2.70
N THR A 31 -3.54 0.15 1.94
CA THR A 31 -4.81 0.37 1.23
C THR A 31 -4.52 0.65 -0.25
N PRO A 32 -5.42 0.29 -1.17
CA PRO A 32 -5.31 0.70 -2.56
C PRO A 32 -5.24 2.23 -2.68
N ALA A 33 -4.36 2.72 -3.55
CA ALA A 33 -4.23 4.15 -3.80
C ALA A 33 -5.48 4.68 -4.52
N THR A 34 -5.98 5.82 -4.08
CA THR A 34 -7.07 6.54 -4.75
C THR A 34 -6.51 7.40 -5.89
N LEU A 35 -7.39 7.91 -6.76
CA LEU A 35 -6.99 8.87 -7.79
C LEU A 35 -6.38 10.13 -7.18
N ASP A 36 -6.94 10.61 -6.07
CA ASP A 36 -6.42 11.76 -5.34
C ASP A 36 -4.99 11.51 -4.83
N ASP A 37 -4.69 10.29 -4.37
CA ASP A 37 -3.33 9.92 -3.95
C ASP A 37 -2.35 9.94 -5.12
N VAL A 38 -2.77 9.47 -6.30
CA VAL A 38 -1.95 9.52 -7.52
C VAL A 38 -1.66 10.96 -7.93
N GLU A 39 -2.66 11.85 -7.86
CA GLU A 39 -2.50 13.27 -8.15
C GLU A 39 -1.55 13.96 -7.16
N ARG A 40 -1.63 13.59 -5.87
CA ARG A 40 -0.73 14.09 -4.82
C ARG A 40 0.71 13.63 -5.02
N ILE A 41 0.93 12.35 -5.34
CA ILE A 41 2.26 11.80 -5.61
C ILE A 41 2.87 12.45 -6.85
N THR A 42 2.08 12.62 -7.91
CA THR A 42 2.50 13.30 -9.15
C THR A 42 2.88 14.76 -8.90
N SER A 43 2.27 15.39 -7.88
CA SER A 43 2.57 16.75 -7.43
C SER A 43 3.75 16.84 -6.45
N GLY A 44 4.44 15.73 -6.17
CA GLY A 44 5.59 15.67 -5.27
C GLY A 44 5.25 15.63 -3.78
N MET A 45 3.98 15.42 -3.41
CA MET A 45 3.55 15.23 -2.03
C MET A 45 3.53 13.73 -1.72
N ILE A 46 4.56 13.25 -1.02
CA ILE A 46 4.60 11.88 -0.49
C ILE A 46 4.07 11.93 0.95
N CYS A 47 2.91 11.35 1.20
CA CYS A 47 2.43 11.11 2.55
C CYS A 47 2.89 9.72 3.02
N ILE A 48 3.75 9.71 4.03
CA ILE A 48 4.10 8.53 4.81
C ILE A 48 3.38 8.73 6.14
N ASP A 49 2.24 8.06 6.32
CA ASP A 49 1.57 7.93 7.62
C ASP A 49 1.83 6.51 8.15
#